data_AF-A0A165ZDS8-F1
#
_entry.id   AF-A0A165ZDS8-F1
#
_cell.length_a   1.000
_cell.length_b   1.000
_cell.length_c   1.000
_cell.angle_alpha   90.00
_cell.angle_beta   90.00
_cell.angle_gamma   90.00
#
_symmetry.space_group_name_H-M   'P 1'
#
loop_
_entity.id
_entity.type
_entity.pdbx_description
1 polymer ?
#
loop_
_entity_poly.entity_id
_entity_poly.type
_entity_poly.pdbx_seq_one_letter_code
_entity_poly.pdbx_strand_id
1 'polypeptide(L)' 'MAKNDEVDRLWKLSEKSRMNISLPKELAEWLDMQASTNWRLDKGARSKEVTKIILEAKRMSE' A
#
# COMPACT_ATOMS: atom_id res chain seq x y z
N MET A 1 8.75 1.35 10.88
CA MET A 1 8.16 1.77 9.59
C MET A 1 8.75 0.89 8.48
N ALA A 2 7.91 0.20 7.72
CA ALA A 2 8.35 -0.47 6.51
C ALA A 2 8.86 0.60 5.52
N LYS A 3 10.09 0.42 5.03
CA LYS A 3 10.67 1.38 4.08
C LYS A 3 9.99 1.19 2.72
N ASN A 4 9.64 2.28 2.04
CA ASN A 4 8.97 2.21 0.74
C ASN A 4 9.77 1.34 -0.26
N ASP A 5 11.11 1.32 -0.16
CA ASP A 5 11.97 0.46 -0.99
C ASP A 5 11.71 -1.04 -0.82
N GLU A 6 11.40 -1.46 0.40
CA GLU A 6 11.09 -2.86 0.70
C GLU A 6 9.76 -3.26 0.06
N VAL A 7 8.75 -2.40 0.20
CA VAL A 7 7.43 -2.60 -0.40
C VAL A 7 7.52 -2.60 -1.93
N ASP A 8 8.31 -1.71 -2.52
CA ASP A 8 8.54 -1.67 -3.97
C ASP A 8 9.25 -2.93 -4.47
N ARG A 9 10.25 -3.41 -3.72
CA ARG A 9 10.96 -4.67 -4.03
C ARG A 9 10.00 -5.86 -3.98
N LEU A 10 9.20 -6.00 -2.92
CA LEU A 10 8.20 -7.06 -2.80
C LEU A 10 7.15 -6.96 -3.91
N TRP A 11 6.69 -5.76 -4.22
CA TRP A 11 5.72 -5.49 -5.28
C TRP A 11 6.24 -5.90 -6.67
N LYS A 12 7.53 -5.67 -6.94
CA LYS A 12 8.16 -6.06 -8.22
C LYS A 12 8.35 -7.57 -8.34
N LEU A 13 8.75 -8.23 -7.26
CA LEU A 13 9.12 -9.65 -7.26
C LEU A 13 7.93 -10.61 -7.09
N SER A 14 6.77 -10.11 -6.66
CA SER A 14 5.59 -10.94 -6.40
C SER A 14 4.62 -10.96 -7.59
N GLU A 15 3.95 -12.10 -7.75
CA GLU A 15 2.78 -12.21 -8.61
C GLU A 15 1.66 -11.31 -8.06
N LYS A 16 1.01 -10.56 -8.97
CA LYS A 16 0.01 -9.56 -8.59
C LYS A 16 -1.37 -10.11 -8.87
N SER A 17 -2.15 -10.31 -7.81
CA SER A 17 -3.59 -10.57 -7.93
C SER A 17 -4.38 -9.28 -7.76
N ARG A 18 -5.36 -9.05 -8.63
CA ARG A 18 -6.26 -7.88 -8.51
C ARG A 18 -7.33 -8.20 -7.48
N MET A 19 -7.37 -7.40 -6.42
CA MET A 19 -8.41 -7.47 -5.40
C MET A 19 -9.35 -6.27 -5.52
N ASN A 20 -10.65 -6.52 -5.49
CA ASN A 20 -11.66 -5.46 -5.40
C ASN A 20 -12.16 -5.40 -3.96
N ILE A 21 -12.09 -4.23 -3.34
CA ILE A 21 -12.54 -4.01 -1.96
C ILE A 21 -13.39 -2.76 -1.89
N SER A 22 -14.37 -2.76 -0.98
CA SER A 22 -15.14 -1.57 -0.64
C SER A 22 -14.61 -0.98 0.66
N LEU A 23 -14.38 0.33 0.67
CA LEU A 23 -13.88 1.06 1.82
C LEU A 23 -14.84 2.22 2.16
N PRO A 24 -14.96 2.60 3.44
CA PRO A 24 -15.58 3.87 3.82
C PRO A 24 -14.90 5.04 3.10
N LYS A 25 -15.69 6.06 2.72
CA LYS A 25 -15.21 7.20 1.93
C LYS A 25 -14.01 7.89 2.58
N GLU A 26 -14.10 8.20 3.87
CA GLU A 26 -13.04 8.89 4.61
C GLU A 26 -11.72 8.10 4.60
N LEU A 27 -11.79 6.77 4.70
CA LEU A 27 -10.63 5.90 4.64
C LEU A 27 -10.02 5.86 3.24
N ALA A 28 -10.86 5.85 2.20
CA ALA A 28 -10.40 5.90 0.82
C ALA A 28 -9.70 7.24 0.50
N GLU A 29 -10.25 8.36 0.97
CA GLU A 29 -9.65 9.69 0.81
C GLU A 29 -8.32 9.82 1.55
N TRP A 30 -8.26 9.32 2.79
CA TRP A 30 -7.01 9.27 3.55
C TRP A 30 -5.96 8.41 2.83
N LEU A 31 -6.35 7.24 2.32
CA LEU A 31 -5.46 6.35 1.56
C LEU A 31 -4.93 7.03 0.29
N ASP A 32 -5.77 7.76 -0.42
CA ASP A 32 -5.38 8.51 -1.62
C ASP A 32 -4.34 9.59 -1.30
N MET A 33 -4.52 10.31 -0.19
CA MET A 33 -3.57 11.31 0.28
C MET A 33 -2.22 10.67 0.64
N GLN A 34 -2.22 9.57 1.40
CA GLN A 34 -0.98 8.87 1.76
C GLN A 34 -0.28 8.29 0.54
N ALA A 35 -1.03 7.65 -0.36
CA ALA A 35 -0.50 7.08 -1.59
C ALA A 35 0.13 8.15 -2.49
N SER A 36 -0.52 9.31 -2.64
CA SER A 36 0.03 10.43 -3.44
C SER A 36 1.32 11.01 -2.85
N THR A 37 1.45 11.01 -1.52
CA THR A 37 2.63 11.51 -0.80
C THR A 37 3.79 10.53 -0.86
N ASN A 38 3.51 9.24 -0.61
CA ASN A 38 4.53 8.20 -0.45
C ASN A 38 4.97 7.58 -1.78
N TRP A 39 4.12 7.63 -2.82
CA TRP A 39 4.30 6.94 -4.10
C TRP A 39 4.00 7.86 -5.29
N ARG A 40 4.56 9.07 -5.25
CA ARG A 40 4.33 10.10 -6.27
C ARG A 40 4.61 9.57 -7.68
N LEU A 41 3.63 9.72 -8.58
CA LEU A 41 3.66 9.27 -9.98
C LEU A 41 3.70 7.74 -10.20
N ASP A 42 3.51 6.93 -9.16
CA ASP A 42 3.46 5.47 -9.30
C ASP A 42 2.07 4.98 -9.71
N LYS A 43 1.98 4.19 -10.79
CA LYS A 43 0.71 3.62 -11.29
C LYS A 43 0.02 2.68 -10.29
N GLY A 44 0.77 2.11 -9.35
CA GLY A 44 0.30 1.21 -8.29
C GLY A 44 0.26 1.88 -6.91
N ALA A 45 0.34 3.21 -6.82
CA ALA A 45 0.47 3.96 -5.57
C ALA A 45 -0.48 3.49 -4.45
N ARG A 46 -1.80 3.43 -4.71
CA ARG A 46 -2.79 2.95 -3.72
C ARG A 46 -2.51 1.53 -3.25
N SER A 47 -2.27 0.62 -4.19
CA SER A 47 -2.07 -0.80 -3.86
C SER A 47 -0.77 -1.03 -3.08
N LYS A 48 0.28 -0.27 -3.39
CA LYS A 48 1.54 -0.29 -2.64
C LYS A 48 1.37 0.29 -1.24
N GLU A 49 0.61 1.38 -1.10
CA GLU A 49 0.31 1.95 0.22
C GLU A 49 -0.50 0.99 1.09
N VAL A 50 -1.52 0.33 0.52
CA VAL A 50 -2.27 -0.73 1.21
C VAL A 50 -1.34 -1.88 1.61
N THR A 51 -0.46 -2.31 0.71
CA THR A 51 0.51 -3.39 0.99
C THR A 51 1.43 -3.01 2.14
N LYS A 52 1.92 -1.76 2.17
CA LYS A 52 2.73 -1.21 3.26
C LYS A 52 2.00 -1.30 4.59
N ILE A 53 0.76 -0.82 4.66
CA ILE A 53 -0.06 -0.83 5.88
C ILE A 53 -0.26 -2.27 6.37
N ILE A 54 -0.58 -3.22 5.48
CA ILE A 54 -0.78 -4.62 5.85
C ILE A 54 0.51 -5.27 6.38
N LEU A 55 1.66 -4.99 5.74
CA LEU A 55 2.95 -5.49 6.19
C LEU A 55 3.34 -4.92 7.56
N GLU A 56 3.06 -3.65 7.81
CA GLU A 56 3.28 -3.03 9.12
C GLU A 56 2.38 -3.64 10.20
N ALA A 57 1.09 -3.81 9.92
CA ALA A 57 0.16 -4.46 10.83
C ALA A 57 0.57 -5.90 11.17
N LYS A 58 1.02 -6.67 10.17
CA LYS A 58 1.53 -8.03 10.37
C LYS A 58 2.73 -8.05 11.32
N ARG A 59 3.70 -7.15 11.12
CA ARG A 59 4.91 -7.05 11.96
C ARG A 59 4.62 -6.65 13.40
N MET A 60 3.53 -5.93 13.65
CA MET A 60 3.12 -5.54 15.01
C MET A 60 2.38 -6.66 15.73
N SER A 61 1.88 -7.67 15.00
CA SER A 61 1.19 -8.83 15.55
C SER A 61 2.14 -10.00 15.84
N GLU A 62 3.39 -9.93 15.39
CA GLU A 62 4.49 -10.87 15.66
C GLU A 62 5.38 -10.34 16.78
#